data_AF-A0A4R4W3F2-F1
#
_entry.id   AF-A0A4R4W3F2-F1
#
_cell.length_a   1.000
_cell.length_b   1.000
_cell.length_c   1.000
_cell.angle_alpha   90.00
_cell.angle_beta   90.00
_cell.angle_gamma   90.00
#
_symmetry.space_group_name_H-M   'P 1'
#
loop_
_entity.id
_entity.type
_entity.pdbx_description
1 polymer ?
#
loop_
_entity_poly.entity_id
_entity_poly.type
_entity_poly.pdbx_seq_one_letter_code
_entity_poly.pdbx_strand_id
1 'polypeptide(L)' 'MVFSATVRADSVAFEEAPSVAVTFSGEPAHESGSGSRRTGLPEHVSEGETYRAVRVDYVIAARVVADETPAPDEDDP' A
#
# COMPACT_ATOMS: atom_id res chain seq x y z
N MET A 1 0.21 12.42 -4.47
CA MET A 1 -1.00 11.74 -5.00
C MET A 1 -1.52 10.75 -3.98
N VAL A 2 -2.84 10.58 -3.86
CA VAL A 2 -3.45 9.59 -2.96
C VAL A 2 -4.53 8.83 -3.73
N PHE A 3 -4.56 7.51 -3.55
CA PHE A 3 -5.58 6.62 -4.05
C PHE A 3 -6.22 5.86 -2.90
N SER A 4 -7.52 5.62 -2.98
CA SER A 4 -8.26 4.85 -1.99
C SER A 4 -9.19 3.85 -2.65
N ALA A 5 -9.35 2.70 -2.02
CA ALA A 5 -10.30 1.67 -2.43
C ALA A 5 -11.02 1.10 -1.22
N THR A 6 -12.30 0.74 -1.39
CA THR A 6 -13.07 0.03 -0.37
C THR A 6 -13.61 -1.28 -0.97
N VAL A 7 -13.36 -2.39 -0.29
CA VAL A 7 -13.91 -3.71 -0.61
C VAL A 7 -14.88 -4.11 0.49
N ARG A 8 -16.04 -4.66 0.11
CA ARG A 8 -17.07 -5.16 1.03
C ARG A 8 -17.55 -6.54 0.59
N ALA A 9 -17.82 -7.40 1.56
CA ALA A 9 -18.47 -8.68 1.33
C ALA A 9 -19.26 -9.11 2.58
N ASP A 10 -20.41 -9.74 2.37
CA ASP A 10 -21.18 -10.30 3.49
C ASP A 10 -20.47 -11.54 4.06
N SER A 11 -19.87 -12.36 3.19
CA SER A 11 -19.01 -13.48 3.55
C SER A 11 -17.91 -13.73 2.52
N VAL A 12 -16.73 -14.13 2.99
CA VAL A 12 -15.62 -14.60 2.14
C VAL A 12 -14.95 -15.80 2.80
N ALA A 13 -14.53 -16.77 2.00
CA ALA A 13 -13.67 -17.87 2.42
C ALA A 13 -12.46 -17.91 1.50
N PHE A 14 -11.31 -18.31 2.04
CA PHE A 14 -10.07 -18.46 1.28
C PHE A 14 -9.78 -19.95 1.16
N GLU A 15 -9.73 -20.45 -0.07
CA GLU A 15 -9.34 -21.84 -0.34
C GLU A 15 -7.86 -22.06 -0.01
N GLU A 16 -7.02 -21.06 -0.31
CA GLU A 16 -5.61 -21.00 0.07
C GLU A 16 -5.30 -19.64 0.70
N ALA A 17 -4.41 -19.60 1.68
CA ALA A 17 -4.04 -18.35 2.34
C ALA A 17 -3.26 -17.45 1.36
N PRO A 18 -3.72 -16.21 1.09
CA PRO A 18 -3.10 -15.36 0.10
C PRO A 18 -1.75 -14.83 0.59
N SER A 19 -0.73 -14.90 -0.28
CA SER A 19 0.52 -14.16 -0.10
C SER A 19 0.34 -12.73 -0.64
N VAL A 20 0.48 -11.73 0.23
CA VAL A 20 0.28 -10.32 -0.12
C VAL A 20 1.59 -9.54 -0.02
N ALA A 21 1.93 -8.81 -1.08
CA ALA A 21 3.07 -7.90 -1.13
C ALA A 21 2.71 -6.64 -1.91
N VAL A 22 3.28 -5.50 -1.50
CA VAL A 22 3.11 -4.22 -2.18
C VAL A 22 4.48 -3.72 -2.59
N THR A 23 4.63 -3.41 -3.87
CA THR A 23 5.86 -2.85 -4.44
C THR A 23 5.56 -1.49 -5.04
N PHE A 24 6.45 -0.53 -4.79
CA PHE A 24 6.42 0.79 -5.41
C PHE A 24 7.53 0.87 -6.45
N SER A 25 7.23 1.41 -7.63
CA SER A 25 8.20 1.61 -8.72
C SER A 25 8.09 3.02 -9.31
N GLY A 26 9.23 3.60 -9.72
CA GLY A 26 9.33 4.88 -10.42
C GLY A 26 10.55 5.72 -10.02
N GLU A 27 11.06 6.52 -10.96
CA GLU A 27 12.02 7.61 -10.76
C GLU A 27 11.31 8.98 -10.93
N PRO A 28 11.80 10.10 -10.35
CA PRO A 28 12.95 10.26 -9.42
C PRO A 28 12.65 9.72 -8.02
N ALA A 29 13.47 10.01 -6.99
CA ALA A 29 13.23 9.54 -5.62
C ALA A 29 11.79 9.85 -5.15
N HIS A 30 11.02 8.80 -4.85
CA HIS A 30 9.63 8.93 -4.37
C HIS A 30 9.50 8.41 -2.95
N GLU A 31 8.78 9.15 -2.12
CA GLU A 31 8.28 8.61 -0.86
C GLU A 31 6.88 8.04 -1.10
N SER A 32 6.75 6.74 -0.90
CA SER A 32 5.50 6.01 -1.07
C SER A 32 5.13 5.24 0.18
N GLY A 33 3.83 5.15 0.46
CA GLY A 33 3.29 4.40 1.58
C GLY A 33 1.94 3.80 1.24
N SER A 34 1.64 2.66 1.83
CA SER A 34 0.33 2.04 1.77
C SER A 34 -0.15 1.63 3.15
N GLY A 35 -1.48 1.54 3.31
CA GLY A 35 -2.09 1.13 4.55
C GLY A 35 -3.50 0.60 4.33
N SER A 36 -3.94 -0.26 5.24
CA SER A 36 -5.29 -0.82 5.23
C SER A 36 -5.93 -0.78 6.62
N ARG A 37 -7.24 -0.59 6.65
CA ARG A 37 -8.07 -0.84 7.84
C ARG A 37 -9.04 -1.96 7.52
N ARG A 38 -9.05 -2.98 8.37
CA ARG A 38 -9.86 -4.19 8.18
C ARG A 38 -10.89 -4.32 9.29
N THR A 39 -12.08 -4.77 8.94
CA THR A 39 -13.15 -5.14 9.87
C THR A 39 -13.73 -6.47 9.41
N GLY A 40 -13.92 -7.39 10.36
CA GLY A 40 -14.35 -8.75 10.06
C GLY A 40 -13.26 -9.66 9.46
N LEU A 41 -12.06 -9.14 9.17
CA LEU A 41 -10.89 -9.92 8.75
C LEU A 41 -9.66 -9.62 9.63
N PRO A 42 -8.95 -10.66 10.13
CA PRO A 42 -7.64 -10.52 10.76
C PRO A 42 -6.55 -10.16 9.75
N GLU A 43 -5.38 -9.74 10.22
CA GLU A 43 -4.22 -9.45 9.35
C GLU A 43 -3.79 -10.69 8.54
N HIS A 44 -3.68 -11.84 9.19
CA HIS A 44 -3.46 -13.14 8.56
C HIS A 44 -4.75 -13.94 8.56
N VAL A 45 -5.19 -14.35 7.36
CA VAL A 45 -6.37 -15.21 7.20
C VAL A 45 -5.96 -16.67 7.10
N SER A 46 -6.86 -17.57 7.47
CA SER A 46 -6.64 -19.01 7.46
C SER A 46 -7.46 -19.68 6.36
N GLU A 47 -6.92 -20.79 5.85
CA GLU A 47 -7.55 -21.63 4.85
C GLU A 47 -8.83 -22.28 5.39
N GLY A 48 -9.88 -22.30 4.58
CA GLY A 48 -11.17 -22.91 4.92
C GLY A 48 -12.01 -22.14 5.94
N GLU A 49 -11.51 -21.03 6.51
CA GLU A 49 -12.29 -20.19 7.42
C GLU A 49 -13.18 -19.21 6.65
N THR A 50 -14.44 -19.07 7.10
CA THR A 50 -15.38 -18.10 6.54
C THR A 50 -15.45 -16.86 7.43
N TYR A 51 -15.04 -15.74 6.87
CA TYR A 51 -15.15 -14.42 7.49
C TYR A 51 -16.44 -13.74 7.06
N ARG A 52 -17.04 -12.95 7.96
CA ARG A 52 -18.35 -12.31 7.74
C ARG A 52 -18.29 -10.81 8.01
N ALA A 53 -19.24 -10.08 7.42
CA ALA A 53 -19.36 -8.62 7.55
C ALA A 53 -18.02 -7.93 7.24
N VAL A 54 -17.43 -8.31 6.11
CA VAL A 54 -16.10 -7.94 5.69
C VAL A 54 -16.09 -6.53 5.14
N ARG A 55 -15.17 -5.72 5.67
CA ARG A 55 -14.81 -4.45 5.08
C ARG A 55 -13.30 -4.25 5.12
N VAL A 56 -12.74 -3.86 3.98
CA VAL A 56 -11.34 -3.44 3.85
C VAL A 56 -11.33 -2.08 3.20
N ASP A 57 -10.83 -1.08 3.93
CA ASP A 57 -10.54 0.25 3.38
C ASP A 57 -9.02 0.34 3.19
N TYR A 58 -8.59 0.66 1.97
CA TYR A 58 -7.19 0.68 1.57
C TYR A 58 -6.80 2.06 1.04
N VAL A 59 -5.60 2.52 1.39
CA VAL A 59 -5.05 3.80 0.97
C VAL A 59 -3.61 3.62 0.48
N ILE A 60 -3.31 4.24 -0.65
CA ILE A 60 -1.94 4.39 -1.19
C ILE A 60 -1.65 5.88 -1.32
N ALA A 61 -0.51 6.31 -0.81
CA ALA A 61 -0.02 7.67 -0.96
C ALA A 61 1.39 7.65 -1.57
N ALA A 62 1.65 8.57 -2.49
CA ALA A 62 2.97 8.76 -3.09
C ALA A 62 3.27 10.25 -3.25
N ARG A 63 4.53 10.64 -3.04
CA ARG A 63 5.04 11.98 -3.33
C ARG A 63 6.35 11.89 -4.10
N VAL A 64 6.51 12.79 -5.06
CA VAL A 64 7.78 13.01 -5.77
C VAL A 64 8.63 13.93 -4.90
N VAL A 65 9.87 13.53 -4.63
CA VAL A 65 10.85 14.37 -3.94
C VAL A 65 11.88 14.79 -5.00
N ALA A 66 12.20 16.08 -5.06
CA ALA A 66 13.25 16.54 -5.96
C ALA A 66 14.60 16.06 -5.43
N ASP A 67 15.39 15.40 -6.28
CA ASP A 67 16.81 15.17 -6.01
C ASP A 67 17.49 16.55 -5.96
N GLU A 68 17.93 16.96 -4.77
CA GLU A 68 18.86 18.08 -4.64
C GLU A 68 20.21 17.62 -5.20
N THR A 69 20.38 17.73 -6.52
CA THR A 69 21.71 17.75 -7.11
C THR A 69 22.44 18.96 -6.50
N PRO A 70 23.49 18.80 -5.68
CA PRO A 70 24.25 19.94 -5.22
C PRO A 70 24.74 20.70 -6.45
N ALA A 71 24.48 22.01 -6.48
CA ALA A 71 25.01 22.87 -7.53
C ALA A 71 26.53 22.64 -7.64
N PRO A 72 27.11 22.58 -8.84
CA PRO A 72 28.56 22.58 -8.95
C PRO A 72 29.08 23.80 -8.19
N ASP A 73 30.09 23.61 -7.34
CA ASP A 73 30.78 24.71 -6.67
C ASP A 73 31.36 25.64 -7.75
N GLU A 74 30.60 26.66 -8.12
CA GLU A 74 31.11 27.82 -8.84
C GLU A 74 31.93 28.63 -7.85
N ASP A 75 33.18 28.24 -7.61
CA ASP A 75 34.31 29.11 -7.27
C ASP A 75 35.56 28.28 -6.93
N ASP A 76 36.50 28.19 -7.88
CA ASP A 76 37.93 28.33 -7.54
C ASP A 76 38.65 29.03 -8.72
N PRO A 77 39.23 30.23 -8.52
CA PRO A 77 39.76 31.12 -9.56
C PRO A 77 41.10 30.68 -10.19
#